data_AF-A0A8H5JMC9-F1
#
_entry.id   AF-A0A8H5JMC9-F1
#
_cell.length_a   1.000
_cell.length_b   1.000
_cell.length_c   1.000
_cell.angle_alpha   90.00
_cell.angle_beta   90.00
_cell.angle_gamma   90.00
#
_symmetry.space_group_name_H-M   'P 1'
#
loop_
_entity.id
_entity.type
_entity.pdbx_description
1 polymer ?
#
loop_
_entity_poly.entity_id
_entity_poly.type
_entity_poly.pdbx_seq_one_letter_code
_entity_poly.pdbx_strand_id
1 'polypeptide(L)'
;MRVNIFVAQLLAVAFSTAFLITDEGVRCRNGPTTSHAIQRQFAKGTDVTIACQTEGTNIEGNALWDKTTFGCYVSDYYVATGSSGYVTSKCRSCRAPKSNAATVNLIASFEGFRPDVYNDPTGNPTVGYGHLCDAPQCSEVKYPIPLSVPNGKKLLADDMKQFEVCITAMLKSKARLNRNQYGALISWAFNMGCGNTESSSLVGRLNNGEDPNTVISQELPQWVYASGQRLPGLVRRRNAEIELAQKPTRRRALPKRSTHGISILCASMVTIPYTSQASSPELDGVAVLGVLTDSAAASLGLGLTYHCVQLITLAGASALDTMPFGTLWKTIGHFKSL
;
A
#
# COMPACT_ATOMS: atom_id res chain seq x y z
N MET A 1 -52.36 16.53 17.69
CA MET A 1 -52.01 16.01 16.35
C MET A 1 -50.50 15.79 16.31
N ARG A 2 -50.02 14.54 16.23
CA ARG A 2 -48.60 14.22 16.06
C ARG A 2 -48.33 14.10 14.56
N VAL A 3 -47.53 15.01 14.00
CA VAL A 3 -47.13 14.99 12.59
C VAL A 3 -45.94 14.03 12.48
N ASN A 4 -46.14 12.88 11.83
CA ASN A 4 -45.06 11.98 11.47
C ASN A 4 -44.38 12.50 10.20
N ILE A 5 -43.17 13.03 10.35
CA ILE A 5 -42.31 13.41 9.22
C ILE A 5 -41.59 12.15 8.75
N PHE A 6 -42.02 11.58 7.61
CA PHE A 6 -41.24 10.58 6.90
C PHE A 6 -40.09 11.29 6.18
N VAL A 7 -38.86 11.08 6.68
CA VAL A 7 -37.65 11.53 5.98
C VAL A 7 -37.37 10.54 4.85
N ALA A 8 -37.68 10.93 3.61
CA ALA A 8 -37.27 10.18 2.43
C ALA A 8 -35.74 10.31 2.28
N GLN A 9 -35.01 9.21 2.47
CA GLN A 9 -33.59 9.14 2.15
C GLN A 9 -33.42 9.12 0.64
N LEU A 10 -32.96 10.23 0.06
CA LEU A 10 -32.43 10.25 -1.30
C LEU A 10 -31.11 9.45 -1.33
N LEU A 11 -31.11 8.30 -2.00
CA LEU A 11 -29.89 7.63 -2.41
C LEU A 11 -29.27 8.43 -3.56
N ALA A 12 -28.13 9.08 -3.31
CA ALA A 12 -27.34 9.70 -4.36
C ALA A 12 -26.74 8.60 -5.25
N VAL A 13 -27.27 8.43 -6.47
CA VAL A 13 -26.67 7.56 -7.48
C VAL A 13 -25.49 8.31 -8.08
N ALA A 14 -24.26 7.85 -7.81
CA ALA A 14 -23.07 8.40 -8.43
C ALA A 14 -23.05 8.01 -9.91
N PHE A 15 -23.26 8.98 -10.81
CA PHE A 15 -23.06 8.78 -12.25
C PHE A 15 -21.56 8.69 -12.52
N SER A 16 -21.08 7.50 -12.86
CA SER A 16 -19.71 7.32 -13.37
C SER A 16 -19.73 7.47 -14.89
N THR A 17 -19.03 8.48 -15.42
CA THR A 17 -18.92 8.69 -16.87
C THR A 17 -18.15 7.54 -17.51
N ALA A 18 -18.77 6.90 -18.51
CA ALA A 18 -18.11 5.91 -19.36
C ALA A 18 -17.45 6.60 -20.56
N PHE A 19 -16.33 6.05 -21.01
CA PHE A 19 -15.55 6.54 -22.14
C PHE A 19 -15.36 5.41 -23.15
N LEU A 20 -15.35 5.75 -24.45
CA LEU A 20 -15.25 4.76 -25.52
C LEU A 20 -13.82 4.37 -25.81
N ILE A 21 -13.59 3.08 -26.04
CA ILE A 21 -12.36 2.57 -26.62
C ILE A 21 -12.31 2.92 -28.12
N THR A 22 -11.22 3.52 -28.58
CA THR A 22 -11.10 4.05 -29.96
C THR A 22 -10.61 3.05 -31.00
N ASP A 23 -9.93 1.99 -30.55
CA ASP A 23 -9.27 0.98 -31.39
C ASP A 23 -9.67 -0.46 -31.06
N GLU A 24 -9.43 -1.37 -31.99
CA GLU A 24 -9.72 -2.80 -31.85
C GLU A 24 -8.60 -3.53 -31.11
N GLY A 25 -8.95 -4.48 -30.23
CA GLY A 25 -7.96 -5.30 -29.51
C GLY A 25 -7.13 -4.54 -28.47
N VAL A 26 -7.63 -3.44 -27.92
CA VAL A 26 -6.92 -2.61 -26.95
C VAL A 26 -6.66 -3.39 -25.66
N ARG A 27 -5.37 -3.49 -25.29
CA ARG A 27 -4.89 -4.34 -24.19
C ARG A 27 -4.99 -3.63 -22.85
N CYS A 28 -5.80 -4.18 -21.96
CA CYS A 28 -5.88 -3.78 -20.57
C CYS A 28 -4.91 -4.61 -19.72
N ARG A 29 -4.00 -3.94 -19.00
CA ARG A 29 -2.84 -4.57 -18.36
C ARG A 29 -2.88 -4.45 -16.84
N ASN A 30 -2.11 -5.27 -16.13
CA ASN A 30 -2.03 -5.21 -14.66
C ASN A 30 -1.26 -3.99 -14.13
N GLY A 31 -0.68 -3.15 -14.99
CA GLY A 31 -0.03 -1.88 -14.63
C GLY A 31 0.12 -0.93 -15.84
N PRO A 32 0.51 0.33 -15.61
CA PRO A 32 0.54 1.38 -16.63
C PRO A 32 1.81 1.32 -17.52
N THR A 33 2.18 0.14 -18.00
CA THR A 33 3.29 0.00 -18.96
C THR A 33 2.95 -1.08 -20.00
N THR A 34 3.64 -1.08 -21.14
CA THR A 34 3.46 -2.09 -22.17
C THR A 34 4.06 -3.46 -21.83
N SER A 35 4.93 -3.53 -20.83
CA SER A 35 5.54 -4.77 -20.35
C SER A 35 4.65 -5.56 -19.39
N HIS A 36 3.70 -4.90 -18.73
CA HIS A 36 2.74 -5.49 -17.80
C HIS A 36 1.85 -6.54 -18.49
N ALA A 37 1.54 -7.63 -17.81
CA ALA A 37 0.73 -8.72 -18.33
C ALA A 37 -0.67 -8.23 -18.76
N ILE A 38 -1.13 -8.73 -19.91
CA ILE A 38 -2.47 -8.44 -20.43
C ILE A 38 -3.48 -9.19 -19.57
N GLN A 39 -4.35 -8.44 -18.91
CA GLN A 39 -5.44 -9.00 -18.10
C GLN A 39 -6.69 -9.23 -18.94
N ARG A 40 -6.97 -8.32 -19.90
CA ARG A 40 -8.08 -8.44 -20.86
C ARG A 40 -7.84 -7.59 -22.10
N GLN A 41 -8.65 -7.77 -23.13
CA GLN A 41 -8.69 -6.90 -24.31
C GLN A 41 -10.08 -6.31 -24.50
N PHE A 42 -10.15 -5.10 -25.04
CA PHE A 42 -11.38 -4.41 -25.39
C PHE A 42 -11.52 -4.32 -26.91
N ALA A 43 -12.75 -4.49 -27.40
CA ALA A 43 -13.09 -4.20 -28.78
C ALA A 43 -13.35 -2.70 -28.94
N LYS A 44 -13.25 -2.21 -30.18
CA LYS A 44 -13.56 -0.81 -30.49
C LYS A 44 -15.00 -0.48 -30.12
N GLY A 45 -15.22 0.70 -29.56
CA GLY A 45 -16.53 1.17 -29.12
C GLY A 45 -17.00 0.58 -27.78
N THR A 46 -16.15 -0.20 -27.09
CA THR A 46 -16.48 -0.65 -25.73
C THR A 46 -16.47 0.53 -24.77
N ASP A 47 -17.50 0.65 -23.94
CA ASP A 47 -17.54 1.61 -22.84
C ASP A 47 -16.67 1.14 -21.66
N VAL A 48 -15.76 2.01 -21.21
CA VAL A 48 -14.94 1.81 -20.02
C VAL A 48 -15.11 2.96 -19.05
N THR A 49 -15.33 2.64 -17.77
CA THR A 49 -15.33 3.64 -16.70
C THR A 49 -13.93 3.77 -16.12
N ILE A 50 -13.42 5.00 -16.03
CA ILE A 50 -12.10 5.28 -15.46
C ILE A 50 -12.23 5.49 -13.96
N ALA A 51 -11.61 4.60 -13.17
CA ALA A 51 -11.55 4.71 -11.72
C ALA A 51 -10.54 5.77 -11.28
N CYS A 52 -9.40 5.87 -11.97
CA CYS A 52 -8.36 6.86 -11.73
C CYS A 52 -7.32 6.90 -12.87
N GLN A 53 -6.48 7.93 -12.91
CA GLN A 53 -5.46 8.11 -13.94
C GLN A 53 -4.02 8.21 -13.41
N THR A 54 -3.04 7.67 -14.13
CA THR A 54 -1.63 7.70 -13.73
C THR A 54 -0.74 7.89 -14.95
N GLU A 55 0.49 8.31 -14.74
CA GLU A 55 1.51 8.26 -15.78
C GLU A 55 2.13 6.85 -15.89
N GLY A 56 2.64 6.54 -17.07
CA GLY A 56 3.15 5.24 -17.45
C GLY A 56 4.04 5.30 -18.69
N THR A 57 4.26 4.16 -19.35
CA THR A 57 5.02 4.12 -20.62
C THR A 57 4.34 5.01 -21.66
N ASN A 58 5.12 5.83 -22.36
CA ASN A 58 4.62 6.69 -23.42
C ASN A 58 4.18 5.85 -24.63
N ILE A 59 2.94 6.07 -25.08
CA ILE A 59 2.34 5.48 -26.28
C ILE A 59 1.98 6.62 -27.23
N GLU A 60 2.64 6.69 -28.38
CA GLU A 60 2.36 7.67 -29.44
C GLU A 60 2.30 9.13 -28.92
N GLY A 61 3.20 9.48 -28.00
CA GLY A 61 3.29 10.80 -27.38
C GLY A 61 2.47 10.97 -26.10
N ASN A 62 1.62 10.00 -25.73
CA ASN A 62 0.77 10.06 -24.54
C ASN A 62 1.30 9.15 -23.41
N ALA A 63 1.66 9.74 -22.27
CA ALA A 63 2.13 9.01 -21.08
C ALA A 63 1.02 8.70 -20.07
N LEU A 64 -0.23 9.11 -20.33
CA LEU A 64 -1.36 8.93 -19.43
C LEU A 64 -1.97 7.53 -19.60
N TRP A 65 -2.32 6.91 -18.47
CA TRP A 65 -2.91 5.59 -18.37
C TRP A 65 -4.12 5.61 -17.45
N ASP A 66 -5.19 4.98 -17.92
CA ASP A 66 -6.49 4.89 -17.28
C ASP A 66 -6.62 3.57 -16.53
N LYS A 67 -6.74 3.64 -15.21
CA LYS A 67 -7.19 2.49 -14.44
C LYS A 67 -8.70 2.37 -14.60
N THR A 68 -9.14 1.33 -15.31
CA THR A 68 -10.55 1.03 -15.47
C THR A 68 -11.17 0.48 -14.19
N THR A 69 -12.50 0.53 -14.07
CA THR A 69 -13.26 -0.14 -12.99
C THR A 69 -13.13 -1.66 -13.02
N PHE A 70 -12.68 -2.24 -14.15
CA PHE A 70 -12.28 -3.64 -14.25
C PHE A 70 -10.93 -3.95 -13.56
N GLY A 71 -10.27 -2.95 -12.98
CA GLY A 71 -9.06 -3.11 -12.18
C GLY A 71 -7.76 -3.21 -12.98
N CYS A 72 -7.82 -3.01 -14.30
CA CYS A 72 -6.67 -3.02 -15.20
C CYS A 72 -6.46 -1.66 -15.89
N TYR A 73 -5.28 -1.44 -16.44
CA TYR A 73 -4.82 -0.18 -17.02
C TYR A 73 -4.86 -0.22 -18.55
N VAL A 74 -5.43 0.81 -19.16
CA VAL A 74 -5.40 1.07 -20.61
C VAL A 74 -4.64 2.36 -20.84
N SER A 75 -3.89 2.48 -21.93
CA SER A 75 -3.30 3.78 -22.28
C SER A 75 -4.41 4.74 -22.69
N ASP A 76 -4.39 5.95 -22.15
CA ASP A 76 -5.37 7.01 -22.45
C ASP A 76 -5.37 7.36 -23.96
N TYR A 77 -4.27 7.08 -24.68
CA TYR A 77 -4.23 7.15 -26.13
C TYR A 77 -5.38 6.39 -26.84
N TYR A 78 -5.83 5.27 -26.27
CA TYR A 78 -6.89 4.43 -26.82
C TYR A 78 -8.27 4.66 -26.20
N VAL A 79 -8.43 5.70 -25.38
CA VAL A 79 -9.67 6.01 -24.66
C VAL A 79 -10.12 7.41 -25.07
N ALA A 80 -11.37 7.55 -25.50
CA ALA A 80 -11.94 8.82 -25.95
C ALA A 80 -12.29 9.74 -24.76
N THR A 81 -11.28 10.14 -23.98
CA THR A 81 -11.42 11.05 -22.83
C THR A 81 -11.60 12.51 -23.25
N GLY A 82 -11.18 12.86 -24.47
CA GLY A 82 -11.32 14.21 -25.03
C GLY A 82 -10.34 15.23 -24.45
N SER A 83 -9.30 14.78 -23.74
CA SER A 83 -8.33 15.61 -23.05
C SER A 83 -6.94 15.00 -23.14
N SER A 84 -5.90 15.81 -23.28
CA SER A 84 -4.49 15.39 -23.13
C SER A 84 -4.00 15.42 -21.68
N GLY A 85 -4.86 15.83 -20.74
CA GLY A 85 -4.63 15.83 -19.31
C GLY A 85 -5.66 15.01 -18.54
N TYR A 86 -5.46 14.94 -17.22
CA TYR A 86 -6.30 14.15 -16.31
C TYR A 86 -7.77 14.58 -16.35
N VAL A 87 -8.67 13.66 -16.69
CA VAL A 87 -10.15 13.82 -16.65
C VAL A 87 -10.78 13.32 -15.35
N THR A 88 -10.02 12.57 -14.54
CA THR A 88 -10.45 12.11 -13.21
C THR A 88 -9.31 12.19 -12.20
N SER A 89 -9.59 11.83 -10.95
CA SER A 89 -8.59 11.81 -9.88
C SER A 89 -7.37 10.99 -10.29
N LYS A 90 -6.19 11.50 -9.94
CA LYS A 90 -4.97 10.71 -10.08
C LYS A 90 -5.14 9.44 -9.28
N CYS A 91 -4.72 8.30 -9.85
CA CYS A 91 -4.64 7.07 -9.11
C CYS A 91 -3.88 7.36 -7.84
N ARG A 92 -4.49 6.98 -6.72
CA ARG A 92 -3.75 6.92 -5.46
C ARG A 92 -2.57 6.03 -5.79
N SER A 93 -1.40 6.66 -5.97
CA SER A 93 -0.17 5.92 -6.17
C SER A 93 -0.18 4.92 -5.04
N CYS A 94 0.09 3.66 -5.37
CA CYS A 94 0.21 2.65 -4.36
C CYS A 94 1.17 3.23 -3.33
N ARG A 95 0.67 3.74 -2.17
CA ARG A 95 1.54 4.41 -1.20
C ARG A 95 2.43 3.32 -0.65
N ALA A 96 3.57 3.17 -1.30
CA ALA A 96 4.47 2.10 -1.04
C ALA A 96 4.98 2.32 0.38
N PRO A 97 5.06 1.27 1.20
CA PRO A 97 5.72 1.41 2.48
C PRO A 97 7.13 1.98 2.21
N LYS A 98 7.47 3.13 2.80
CA LYS A 98 8.82 3.72 2.63
C LYS A 98 9.91 2.73 3.04
N SER A 99 11.11 2.73 2.53
CA SER A 99 12.18 1.87 3.05
C SER A 99 12.62 2.31 4.46
N ASN A 100 13.27 1.42 5.21
CA ASN A 100 13.87 1.79 6.50
C ASN A 100 15.34 2.21 6.31
N ALA A 101 15.95 2.76 7.36
CA ALA A 101 17.35 3.20 7.30
C ALA A 101 18.32 2.04 7.00
N ALA A 102 18.01 0.82 7.44
CA ALA A 102 18.83 -0.35 7.16
C ALA A 102 18.85 -0.67 5.66
N THR A 103 17.73 -0.52 4.95
CA THR A 103 17.66 -0.65 3.49
C THR A 103 18.52 0.38 2.78
N VAL A 104 18.40 1.67 3.17
CA VAL A 104 19.19 2.75 2.57
C VAL A 104 20.69 2.50 2.78
N ASN A 105 21.07 2.08 3.98
CA ASN A 105 22.46 1.76 4.30
C ASN A 105 22.99 0.55 3.52
N LEU A 106 22.16 -0.47 3.32
CA LEU A 106 22.51 -1.66 2.54
C LEU A 106 22.82 -1.27 1.09
N ILE A 107 21.92 -0.54 0.44
CA ILE A 107 22.11 -0.12 -0.96
C ILE A 107 23.33 0.81 -1.05
N ALA A 108 23.44 1.80 -0.17
CA ALA A 108 24.58 2.71 -0.12
C ALA A 108 25.94 1.99 -0.01
N SER A 109 26.02 0.85 0.68
CA SER A 109 27.27 0.07 0.76
C SER A 109 27.70 -0.61 -0.54
N PHE A 110 26.81 -0.71 -1.53
CA PHE A 110 27.09 -1.32 -2.83
C PHE A 110 27.24 -0.31 -3.97
N GLU A 111 26.64 0.89 -3.87
CA GLU A 111 26.66 1.87 -4.97
C GLU A 111 27.90 2.80 -4.96
N GLY A 112 28.58 2.95 -3.81
CA GLY A 112 29.71 3.88 -3.67
C GLY A 112 29.28 5.35 -3.61
N PHE A 113 29.99 6.19 -2.86
CA PHE A 113 29.61 7.60 -2.66
C PHE A 113 30.55 8.56 -3.39
N ARG A 114 30.00 9.47 -4.19
CA ARG A 114 30.71 10.57 -4.85
C ARG A 114 30.05 11.91 -4.48
N PRO A 115 30.74 12.80 -3.76
CA PRO A 115 30.14 14.07 -3.33
C PRO A 115 29.94 15.05 -4.49
N ASP A 116 30.86 15.07 -5.46
CA ASP A 116 30.83 15.92 -6.64
C ASP A 116 30.17 15.23 -7.84
N VAL A 117 29.65 16.03 -8.78
CA VAL A 117 29.18 15.54 -10.08
C VAL A 117 30.35 14.95 -10.85
N TYR A 118 30.16 13.77 -11.42
CA TYR A 118 31.14 13.08 -12.27
C TYR A 118 30.43 12.46 -13.48
N ASN A 119 31.18 12.19 -14.55
CA ASN A 119 30.65 11.42 -15.66
C ASN A 119 30.80 9.93 -15.38
N ASP A 120 29.71 9.17 -15.50
CA ASP A 120 29.73 7.72 -15.42
C ASP A 120 30.52 7.09 -16.60
N PRO A 121 30.74 5.76 -16.65
CA PRO A 121 31.45 5.12 -17.76
C PRO A 121 30.80 5.31 -19.14
N THR A 122 29.53 5.72 -19.19
CA THR A 122 28.79 6.03 -20.42
C THR A 122 28.77 7.53 -20.75
N GLY A 123 29.43 8.37 -19.95
CA GLY A 123 29.58 9.80 -20.17
C GLY A 123 28.47 10.66 -19.54
N ASN A 124 27.56 10.08 -18.76
CA ASN A 124 26.42 10.82 -18.22
C ASN A 124 26.73 11.45 -16.84
N PRO A 125 26.26 12.70 -16.58
CA PRO A 125 26.45 13.37 -15.31
C PRO A 125 25.76 12.61 -14.18
N THR A 126 26.50 12.30 -13.13
CA THR A 126 26.06 11.45 -12.02
C THR A 126 26.59 12.00 -10.69
N VAL A 127 25.85 11.83 -9.59
CA VAL A 127 26.28 12.30 -8.25
C VAL A 127 25.81 11.35 -7.14
N GLY A 128 26.41 11.43 -5.96
CA GLY A 128 25.97 10.71 -4.77
C GLY A 128 26.18 9.20 -4.88
N TYR A 129 25.11 8.43 -4.69
CA TYR A 129 25.09 6.96 -4.80
C TYR A 129 24.54 6.52 -6.16
N GLY A 130 25.16 7.02 -7.24
CA GLY A 130 24.77 6.66 -8.61
C GLY A 130 23.50 7.34 -9.12
N HIS A 131 23.16 8.53 -8.61
CA HIS A 131 22.03 9.32 -9.13
C HIS A 131 22.41 9.91 -10.49
N LEU A 132 21.75 9.44 -11.54
CA LEU A 132 21.87 9.97 -12.90
C LEU A 132 21.16 11.32 -12.97
N CYS A 133 21.88 12.36 -13.38
CA CYS A 133 21.36 13.72 -13.40
C CYS A 133 20.65 14.04 -14.71
N ASP A 134 19.59 14.84 -14.62
CA ASP A 134 18.83 15.34 -15.78
C ASP A 134 19.57 16.47 -16.50
N ALA A 135 20.56 17.10 -15.83
CA ALA A 135 21.37 18.19 -16.36
C ALA A 135 22.87 18.05 -16.02
N PRO A 136 23.80 18.66 -16.80
CA PRO A 136 25.26 18.54 -16.60
C PRO A 136 25.81 18.94 -15.23
N GLN A 137 25.05 19.66 -14.42
CA GLN A 137 25.43 20.09 -13.06
C GLN A 137 24.43 19.63 -11.99
N CYS A 138 23.54 18.69 -12.33
CA CYS A 138 22.55 18.11 -11.43
C CYS A 138 21.70 19.18 -10.70
N SER A 139 21.31 20.25 -11.40
CA SER A 139 20.57 21.38 -10.81
C SER A 139 19.20 21.02 -10.24
N GLU A 140 18.64 19.89 -10.67
CA GLU A 140 17.41 19.27 -10.16
C GLU A 140 17.58 18.64 -8.76
N VAL A 141 18.81 18.37 -8.35
CA VAL A 141 19.12 17.81 -7.02
C VAL A 141 18.87 18.87 -5.96
N LYS A 142 17.93 18.58 -5.05
CA LYS A 142 17.46 19.50 -4.00
C LYS A 142 18.46 19.73 -2.88
N TYR A 143 19.61 19.06 -2.91
CA TYR A 143 20.62 19.09 -1.87
C TYR A 143 21.87 19.80 -2.39
N PRO A 144 22.57 20.58 -1.53
CA PRO A 144 23.80 21.25 -1.95
C PRO A 144 24.86 20.26 -2.46
N ILE A 145 25.48 20.59 -3.59
CA ILE A 145 26.64 19.90 -4.16
C ILE A 145 27.88 20.74 -3.85
N PRO A 146 28.97 20.18 -3.29
CA PRO A 146 29.22 18.75 -3.08
C PRO A 146 28.31 18.12 -2.00
N LEU A 147 27.77 16.94 -2.28
CA LEU A 147 26.86 16.25 -1.36
C LEU A 147 27.60 15.85 -0.09
N SER A 148 26.92 16.02 1.06
CA SER A 148 27.30 15.32 2.29
C SER A 148 26.78 13.88 2.26
N VAL A 149 27.42 12.95 2.98
CA VAL A 149 26.93 11.56 3.10
C VAL A 149 25.45 11.48 3.54
N PRO A 150 24.97 12.28 4.52
CA PRO A 150 23.55 12.31 4.87
C PRO A 150 22.66 12.79 3.72
N ASN A 151 23.07 13.81 2.96
CA ASN A 151 22.29 14.29 1.82
C ASN A 151 22.29 13.29 0.67
N GLY A 152 23.43 12.63 0.40
CA GLY A 152 23.50 11.52 -0.55
C GLY A 152 22.56 10.38 -0.20
N LYS A 153 22.44 10.02 1.10
CA LYS A 153 21.48 9.00 1.55
C LYS A 153 20.02 9.44 1.42
N LYS A 154 19.74 10.74 1.56
CA LYS A 154 18.39 11.28 1.31
C LYS A 154 18.05 11.22 -0.18
N LEU A 155 18.99 11.60 -1.05
CA LEU A 155 18.86 11.48 -2.51
C LEU A 155 18.64 10.01 -2.92
N LEU A 156 19.46 9.09 -2.41
CA LEU A 156 19.28 7.65 -2.63
C LEU A 156 17.89 7.17 -2.18
N ALA A 157 17.40 7.62 -1.02
CA ALA A 157 16.07 7.28 -0.55
C ALA A 157 14.94 7.86 -1.41
N ASP A 158 15.20 8.95 -2.13
CA ASP A 158 14.28 9.50 -3.14
C ASP A 158 14.30 8.64 -4.41
N ASP A 159 15.47 8.22 -4.89
CA ASP A 159 15.65 7.33 -6.06
C ASP A 159 15.04 5.95 -5.83
N MET A 160 15.06 5.47 -4.59
CA MET A 160 14.47 4.19 -4.20
C MET A 160 12.94 4.12 -4.36
N LYS A 161 12.24 5.26 -4.45
CA LYS A 161 10.76 5.32 -4.47
C LYS A 161 10.16 4.53 -5.64
N GLN A 162 10.78 4.55 -6.82
CA GLN A 162 10.28 3.78 -7.96
C GLN A 162 10.31 2.26 -7.68
N PHE A 163 11.34 1.80 -6.98
CA PHE A 163 11.49 0.39 -6.61
C PHE A 163 10.54 -0.01 -5.47
N GLU A 164 10.30 0.89 -4.52
CA GLU A 164 9.24 0.74 -3.52
C GLU A 164 7.87 0.55 -4.18
N VAL A 165 7.56 1.39 -5.17
CA VAL A 165 6.30 1.30 -5.93
C VAL A 165 6.20 -0.02 -6.70
N CYS A 166 7.25 -0.41 -7.44
CA CYS A 166 7.18 -1.61 -8.26
C CYS A 166 7.09 -2.90 -7.43
N ILE A 167 7.94 -3.06 -6.38
CA ILE A 167 7.86 -4.22 -5.47
C ILE A 167 6.49 -4.29 -4.81
N THR A 168 5.94 -3.14 -4.41
CA THR A 168 4.61 -3.09 -3.81
C THR A 168 3.50 -3.47 -4.79
N ALA A 169 3.64 -3.12 -6.07
CA ALA A 169 2.63 -3.40 -7.09
C ALA A 169 2.60 -4.88 -7.52
N MET A 170 3.76 -5.54 -7.58
CA MET A 170 3.86 -6.95 -8.00
C MET A 170 3.48 -7.96 -6.90
N LEU A 171 3.48 -7.54 -5.63
CA LEU A 171 3.18 -8.40 -4.48
C LEU A 171 1.70 -8.37 -4.07
N LYS A 172 1.09 -9.54 -4.00
CA LYS A 172 -0.33 -9.78 -3.68
C LYS A 172 -0.56 -9.87 -2.17
N SER A 173 -1.82 -9.95 -1.75
CA SER A 173 -2.22 -9.98 -0.33
C SER A 173 -1.61 -11.12 0.50
N LYS A 174 -1.25 -12.24 -0.15
CA LYS A 174 -0.59 -13.38 0.49
C LYS A 174 0.89 -13.11 0.84
N ALA A 175 1.55 -12.16 0.17
CA ALA A 175 2.93 -11.79 0.45
C ALA A 175 3.00 -10.93 1.74
N ARG A 176 3.28 -11.57 2.87
CA ARG A 176 3.34 -10.93 4.19
C ARG A 176 4.78 -10.57 4.56
N LEU A 177 5.20 -9.34 4.25
CA LEU A 177 6.59 -8.90 4.48
C LEU A 177 6.72 -7.96 5.67
N ASN A 178 7.77 -8.18 6.48
CA ASN A 178 8.28 -7.19 7.41
C ASN A 178 9.14 -6.13 6.68
N ARG A 179 9.54 -5.06 7.38
CA ARG A 179 10.29 -3.95 6.76
C ARG A 179 11.68 -4.31 6.26
N ASN A 180 12.34 -5.27 6.89
CA ASN A 180 13.67 -5.70 6.47
C ASN A 180 13.58 -6.60 5.24
N GLN A 181 12.64 -7.55 5.21
CA GLN A 181 12.35 -8.39 4.04
C GLN A 181 11.95 -7.54 2.84
N TYR A 182 11.04 -6.58 3.03
CA TYR A 182 10.64 -5.64 1.99
C TYR A 182 11.83 -4.79 1.50
N GLY A 183 12.69 -4.34 2.43
CA GLY A 183 13.92 -3.62 2.10
C GLY A 183 14.92 -4.45 1.28
N ALA A 184 15.08 -5.74 1.60
CA ALA A 184 15.94 -6.65 0.83
C ALA A 184 15.46 -6.77 -0.63
N LEU A 185 14.15 -6.90 -0.84
CA LEU A 185 13.57 -6.95 -2.20
C LEU A 185 13.76 -5.63 -2.96
N ILE A 186 13.72 -4.48 -2.27
CA ILE A 186 13.99 -3.18 -2.89
C ILE A 186 15.47 -3.05 -3.29
N SER A 187 16.40 -3.48 -2.43
CA SER A 187 17.83 -3.50 -2.79
C SER A 187 18.09 -4.39 -4.01
N TRP A 188 17.41 -5.54 -4.07
CA TRP A 188 17.49 -6.45 -5.20
C TRP A 188 16.90 -5.83 -6.47
N ALA A 189 15.72 -5.20 -6.39
CA ALA A 189 15.11 -4.50 -7.52
C ALA A 189 15.90 -3.28 -7.99
N PHE A 190 16.54 -2.54 -7.08
CA PHE A 190 17.44 -1.44 -7.42
C PHE A 190 18.60 -1.93 -8.29
N ASN A 191 19.10 -3.13 -8.01
CA ASN A 191 20.20 -3.74 -8.75
C ASN A 191 19.80 -4.37 -10.08
N MET A 192 18.67 -5.10 -10.10
CA MET A 192 18.27 -5.95 -11.23
C MET A 192 17.22 -5.28 -12.13
N GLY A 193 16.58 -4.21 -11.68
CA GLY A 193 15.47 -3.54 -12.35
C GLY A 193 14.13 -4.24 -12.11
N CYS A 194 13.03 -3.47 -12.13
CA CYS A 194 11.69 -3.96 -11.81
C CYS A 194 11.15 -5.02 -12.77
N GLY A 195 11.52 -5.00 -14.06
CA GLY A 195 11.04 -5.99 -15.04
C GLY A 195 11.59 -7.40 -14.79
N ASN A 196 12.87 -7.50 -14.44
CA ASN A 196 13.50 -8.76 -14.06
C ASN A 196 12.93 -9.28 -12.74
N THR A 197 12.63 -8.40 -11.78
CA THR A 197 12.06 -8.83 -10.50
C THR A 197 10.62 -9.31 -10.63
N GLU A 198 9.79 -8.63 -11.42
CA GLU A 198 8.37 -8.97 -11.63
C GLU A 198 8.17 -10.38 -12.19
N SER A 199 9.02 -10.78 -13.15
CA SER A 199 8.94 -12.08 -13.83
C SER A 199 9.59 -13.24 -13.05
N SER A 200 10.14 -12.98 -11.87
CA SER A 200 10.89 -13.96 -11.10
C SER A 200 10.03 -15.04 -10.41
N SER A 201 10.63 -16.22 -10.25
CA SER A 201 10.14 -17.28 -9.33
C SER A 201 9.94 -16.74 -7.92
N LEU A 202 10.85 -15.88 -7.43
CA LEU A 202 10.78 -15.24 -6.12
C LEU A 202 9.43 -14.55 -5.89
N VAL A 203 9.03 -13.65 -6.79
CA VAL A 203 7.76 -12.94 -6.71
C VAL A 203 6.57 -13.90 -6.81
N GLY A 204 6.64 -14.90 -7.69
CA GLY A 204 5.64 -15.95 -7.81
C GLY A 204 5.41 -16.71 -6.49
N ARG A 205 6.48 -17.15 -5.85
CA ARG A 205 6.44 -17.90 -4.57
C ARG A 205 5.90 -17.06 -3.42
N LEU A 206 6.33 -15.80 -3.29
CA LEU A 206 5.76 -14.87 -2.30
C LEU A 206 4.26 -14.62 -2.53
N ASN A 207 3.85 -14.51 -3.80
CA ASN A 207 2.44 -14.34 -4.17
C ASN A 207 1.59 -15.58 -3.90
N ASN A 208 2.19 -16.77 -3.90
CA ASN A 208 1.56 -18.01 -3.49
C ASN A 208 1.43 -18.13 -1.96
N GLY A 209 2.09 -17.26 -1.21
CA GLY A 209 2.02 -17.20 0.26
C GLY A 209 3.08 -18.04 0.96
N GLU A 210 4.14 -18.43 0.25
CA GLU A 210 5.28 -19.11 0.87
C GLU A 210 6.01 -18.18 1.86
N ASP A 211 6.70 -18.79 2.83
CA ASP A 211 7.44 -18.07 3.86
C ASP A 211 8.52 -17.15 3.26
N PRO A 212 8.50 -15.83 3.54
CA PRO A 212 9.44 -14.91 2.91
C PRO A 212 10.91 -15.17 3.23
N ASN A 213 11.25 -15.64 4.43
CA ASN A 213 12.66 -15.94 4.75
C ASN A 213 13.16 -17.11 3.91
N THR A 214 12.34 -18.13 3.75
CA THR A 214 12.62 -19.31 2.92
C THR A 214 12.79 -18.91 1.46
N VAL A 215 11.81 -18.18 0.91
CA VAL A 215 11.81 -17.76 -0.50
C VAL A 215 13.02 -16.85 -0.80
N ILE A 216 13.25 -15.81 0.02
CA ILE A 216 14.36 -14.88 -0.19
C ILE A 216 15.72 -15.61 -0.12
N SER A 217 15.91 -16.52 0.84
CA SER A 217 17.17 -17.24 1.01
C SER A 217 17.48 -18.23 -0.12
N GLN A 218 16.46 -18.80 -0.75
CA GLN A 218 16.62 -19.77 -1.84
C GLN A 218 16.75 -19.10 -3.22
N GLU A 219 16.02 -18.00 -3.44
CA GLU A 219 15.90 -17.40 -4.76
C GLU A 219 16.96 -16.34 -5.03
N LEU A 220 17.31 -15.49 -4.06
CA LEU A 220 18.32 -14.44 -4.26
C LEU A 220 19.68 -14.98 -4.74
N PRO A 221 20.20 -16.14 -4.28
CA PRO A 221 21.46 -16.70 -4.78
C PRO A 221 21.47 -17.04 -6.28
N GLN A 222 20.32 -17.14 -6.94
CA GLN A 222 20.23 -17.35 -8.39
C GLN A 222 20.57 -16.08 -9.19
N TRP A 223 20.48 -14.90 -8.57
CA TRP A 223 20.67 -13.59 -9.19
C TRP A 223 22.10 -13.06 -8.99
N VAL A 224 23.08 -13.89 -9.37
CA VAL A 224 24.53 -13.62 -9.19
C VAL A 224 25.34 -13.66 -10.49
N TYR A 225 24.68 -13.74 -11.64
CA TYR A 225 25.31 -13.83 -12.95
C TYR A 225 25.09 -12.55 -13.76
N ALA A 226 26.10 -12.15 -14.53
CA ALA A 226 25.99 -11.16 -15.60
C ALA A 226 26.79 -11.64 -16.81
N SER A 227 26.22 -11.53 -18.01
CA SER A 227 26.83 -12.04 -19.25
C SER A 227 27.32 -13.49 -19.14
N GLY A 228 26.53 -14.35 -18.44
CA GLY A 228 26.86 -15.75 -18.20
C GLY A 228 27.93 -16.01 -17.13
N GLN A 229 28.57 -14.97 -16.58
CA GLN A 229 29.62 -15.12 -15.57
C GLN A 229 29.09 -14.88 -14.17
N ARG A 230 29.48 -15.75 -13.23
CA ARG A 230 29.18 -15.58 -11.81
C ARG A 230 30.04 -14.47 -11.23
N LEU A 231 29.42 -13.39 -10.75
CA LEU A 231 30.13 -12.22 -10.24
C LEU A 231 30.24 -12.24 -8.70
N PRO A 232 31.46 -12.24 -8.12
CA PRO A 232 31.65 -12.21 -6.66
C PRO A 232 30.97 -11.02 -5.99
N GLY A 233 30.89 -9.87 -6.66
CA GLY A 233 30.18 -8.69 -6.15
C GLY A 233 28.68 -8.93 -5.95
N LEU A 234 28.02 -9.58 -6.92
CA LEU A 234 26.60 -9.92 -6.81
C LEU A 234 26.38 -10.96 -5.71
N VAL A 235 27.26 -11.95 -5.58
CA VAL A 235 27.19 -12.93 -4.48
C VAL A 235 27.20 -12.24 -3.11
N ARG A 236 28.13 -11.30 -2.90
CA ARG A 236 28.18 -10.52 -1.65
C ARG A 236 26.90 -9.71 -1.43
N ARG A 237 26.37 -9.09 -2.49
CA ARG A 237 25.11 -8.32 -2.42
C ARG A 237 23.91 -9.17 -2.05
N ARG A 238 23.73 -10.33 -2.70
CA ARG A 238 22.64 -11.27 -2.38
C ARG A 238 22.74 -11.77 -0.94
N ASN A 239 23.94 -12.11 -0.47
CA ASN A 239 24.13 -12.53 0.92
C ASN A 239 23.74 -11.43 1.93
N ALA A 240 24.12 -10.18 1.67
CA ALA A 240 23.76 -9.05 2.55
C ALA A 240 22.26 -8.72 2.52
N GLU A 241 21.59 -8.90 1.38
CA GLU A 241 20.13 -8.79 1.26
C GLU A 241 19.41 -9.89 2.04
N ILE A 242 19.89 -11.14 1.95
CA ILE A 242 19.39 -12.27 2.75
C ILE A 242 19.58 -11.99 4.25
N GLU A 243 20.77 -11.52 4.66
CA GLU A 243 21.05 -11.18 6.05
C GLU A 243 20.12 -10.07 6.55
N LEU A 244 19.87 -9.03 5.75
CA LEU A 244 18.89 -8.01 6.09
C LEU A 244 17.50 -8.64 6.27
N ALA A 245 17.04 -9.45 5.31
CA ALA A 245 15.71 -10.06 5.36
C ALA A 245 15.50 -10.94 6.60
N GLN A 246 16.54 -11.67 7.02
CA GLN A 246 16.51 -12.56 8.19
C GLN A 246 16.50 -11.79 9.52
N LYS A 247 16.96 -10.53 9.56
CA LYS A 247 16.92 -9.72 10.78
C LYS A 247 15.47 -9.46 11.20
N PRO A 248 15.04 -9.89 12.39
CA PRO A 248 13.65 -9.75 12.81
C PRO A 248 13.28 -8.28 13.03
N THR A 249 12.08 -7.90 12.61
CA THR A 249 11.51 -6.59 12.93
C THR A 249 10.00 -6.68 13.09
N ARG A 250 9.46 -6.00 14.10
CA ARG A 250 8.00 -5.93 14.35
C ARG A 250 7.29 -4.99 13.38
N ARG A 251 8.04 -4.19 12.61
CA ARG A 251 7.46 -3.27 11.62
C ARG A 251 7.06 -4.08 10.39
N ARG A 252 5.76 -4.17 10.13
CA ARG A 252 5.19 -4.76 8.91
C ARG A 252 5.28 -3.78 7.74
N ALA A 253 5.59 -4.29 6.54
CA ALA A 253 5.53 -3.55 5.28
C ALA A 253 4.30 -3.95 4.46
N LEU A 254 4.10 -5.26 4.25
CA LEU A 254 3.01 -5.80 3.43
C LEU A 254 2.25 -6.94 4.16
N PRO A 255 0.97 -7.19 3.81
CA PRO A 255 0.13 -6.42 2.89
C PRO A 255 -0.19 -5.02 3.46
N LYS A 256 -0.56 -4.08 2.58
CA LYS A 256 -1.03 -2.76 3.02
C LYS A 256 -2.26 -2.92 3.92
N ARG A 257 -2.35 -2.10 4.97
CA ARG A 257 -3.61 -1.96 5.68
C ARG A 257 -4.64 -1.42 4.67
N SER A 258 -5.65 -2.22 4.35
CA SER A 258 -6.77 -1.75 3.54
C SER A 258 -7.44 -0.62 4.31
N THR A 259 -7.38 0.60 3.78
CA THR A 259 -8.14 1.73 4.32
C THR A 259 -9.64 1.63 4.02
N HIS A 260 -10.11 0.56 3.37
CA HIS A 260 -11.53 0.32 3.11
C HIS A 260 -12.26 -0.38 4.26
N GLY A 261 -11.56 -0.74 5.34
CA GLY A 261 -12.18 -1.25 6.57
C GLY A 261 -12.43 -0.13 7.57
N ILE A 262 -13.30 0.83 7.26
CA ILE A 262 -14.02 1.49 8.36
C ILE A 262 -14.96 0.41 8.89
N SER A 263 -14.54 -0.31 9.93
CA SER A 263 -15.49 -1.00 10.79
C SER A 263 -16.41 0.08 11.32
N ILE A 264 -17.58 0.24 10.69
CA ILE A 264 -18.70 0.95 11.29
C ILE A 264 -19.03 0.11 12.53
N LEU A 265 -18.55 0.54 13.69
CA LEU A 265 -19.08 0.09 14.96
C LEU A 265 -20.55 0.54 14.97
N CYS A 266 -21.47 -0.36 14.62
CA CYS A 266 -22.88 -0.18 14.95
C CYS A 266 -22.97 -0.26 16.48
N ALA A 267 -22.87 0.88 17.15
CA ALA A 267 -23.29 0.99 18.53
C ALA A 267 -24.83 1.02 18.55
N SER A 268 -25.45 -0.16 18.61
CA SER A 268 -26.87 -0.25 18.94
C SER A 268 -27.00 -0.06 20.45
N MET A 269 -27.45 1.12 20.90
CA MET A 269 -27.85 1.32 22.29
C MET A 269 -29.17 0.57 22.52
N VAL A 270 -29.10 -0.56 23.23
CA VAL A 270 -30.31 -1.21 23.78
C VAL A 270 -30.50 -0.68 25.19
N THR A 271 -31.51 0.15 25.40
CA THR A 271 -31.98 0.54 26.73
C THR A 271 -32.83 -0.60 27.30
N ILE A 272 -32.30 -1.31 28.30
CA ILE A 272 -33.08 -2.27 29.08
C ILE A 272 -33.71 -1.51 30.25
N PRO A 273 -35.05 -1.53 30.43
CA PRO A 273 -35.67 -0.92 31.60
C PRO A 273 -35.31 -1.74 32.85
N TYR A 274 -34.66 -1.12 33.84
CA TYR A 274 -34.39 -1.72 35.14
C TYR A 274 -35.66 -1.66 36.01
N THR A 275 -36.28 -2.82 36.26
CA THR A 275 -37.31 -2.94 37.29
C THR A 275 -36.64 -3.19 38.63
N SER A 276 -36.66 -2.19 39.51
CA SER A 276 -36.19 -2.32 40.88
C SER A 276 -37.17 -3.14 41.72
N GLN A 277 -36.75 -4.29 42.23
CA GLN A 277 -37.35 -4.89 43.43
C GLN A 277 -36.30 -4.95 44.54
N ALA A 278 -36.74 -4.54 45.72
CA ALA A 278 -35.94 -4.20 46.89
C ALA A 278 -35.38 -5.42 47.63
N SER A 279 -34.21 -5.24 48.27
CA SER A 279 -34.00 -5.29 49.74
C SER A 279 -32.66 -5.94 50.16
N SER A 280 -31.98 -5.23 51.08
CA SER A 280 -30.86 -5.60 51.97
C SER A 280 -29.39 -5.42 51.52
N PRO A 281 -28.49 -5.13 52.49
CA PRO A 281 -27.30 -4.30 52.29
C PRO A 281 -25.96 -5.06 52.33
N GLU A 282 -24.90 -4.33 51.97
CA GLU A 282 -23.47 -4.62 52.13
C GLU A 282 -22.91 -5.82 51.34
N LEU A 283 -22.13 -5.52 50.29
CA LEU A 283 -20.74 -5.97 50.17
C LEU A 283 -20.00 -5.05 49.18
N ASP A 284 -18.83 -4.59 49.62
CA ASP A 284 -17.92 -3.70 48.91
C ASP A 284 -17.49 -4.26 47.54
N GLY A 285 -17.21 -3.30 46.66
CA GLY A 285 -17.16 -3.46 45.21
C GLY A 285 -16.18 -4.48 44.65
N VAL A 286 -16.69 -5.29 43.72
CA VAL A 286 -16.01 -5.71 42.49
C VAL A 286 -17.07 -5.87 41.40
N ALA A 287 -17.09 -4.98 40.41
CA ALA A 287 -17.85 -5.21 39.19
C ALA A 287 -17.09 -6.22 38.32
N VAL A 288 -17.57 -7.47 38.26
CA VAL A 288 -17.06 -8.49 37.36
C VAL A 288 -17.44 -8.10 35.92
N LEU A 289 -16.43 -7.76 35.11
CA LEU A 289 -16.62 -7.54 33.67
C LEU A 289 -16.68 -8.91 32.97
N GLY A 290 -17.88 -9.48 32.87
CA GLY A 290 -18.12 -10.69 32.09
C GLY A 290 -18.19 -10.38 30.59
N VAL A 291 -17.31 -10.99 29.79
CA VAL A 291 -17.44 -11.03 28.33
C VAL A 291 -18.30 -12.25 27.98
N LEU A 292 -19.55 -12.03 27.55
CA LEU A 292 -20.33 -13.08 26.89
C LEU A 292 -20.10 -12.97 25.38
N THR A 293 -19.47 -13.98 24.79
CA THR A 293 -19.39 -14.14 23.34
C THR A 293 -20.59 -14.96 22.88
N ASP A 294 -21.69 -14.31 22.52
CA ASP A 294 -22.74 -14.98 21.75
C ASP A 294 -22.60 -14.65 20.26
N SER A 295 -22.39 -15.71 19.48
CA SER A 295 -22.23 -15.66 18.03
C SER A 295 -23.61 -15.74 17.37
N ALA A 296 -24.33 -14.63 17.28
CA ALA A 296 -25.54 -14.57 16.44
C ALA A 296 -25.15 -14.22 14.99
N ALA A 297 -24.92 -15.25 14.17
CA ALA A 297 -24.76 -15.10 12.73
C ALA A 297 -26.13 -14.91 12.07
N ALA A 298 -26.56 -13.67 11.85
CA ALA A 298 -27.67 -13.37 10.94
C ALA A 298 -27.11 -13.20 9.52
N SER A 299 -27.34 -14.21 8.67
CA SER A 299 -26.90 -14.24 7.27
C SER A 299 -27.78 -13.34 6.40
N LEU A 300 -27.25 -12.18 5.99
CA LEU A 300 -27.71 -11.45 4.82
C LEU A 300 -26.64 -11.52 3.73
N GLY A 301 -26.60 -12.64 3.00
CA GLY A 301 -26.21 -12.78 1.58
C GLY A 301 -24.93 -12.14 1.02
N LEU A 302 -24.08 -11.51 1.81
CA LEU A 302 -22.82 -10.87 1.42
C LEU A 302 -21.82 -11.30 2.49
N GLY A 303 -20.83 -12.12 2.13
CA GLY A 303 -19.91 -12.80 3.06
C GLY A 303 -19.03 -11.88 3.93
N LEU A 304 -19.65 -11.13 4.84
CA LEU A 304 -19.04 -10.28 5.86
C LEU A 304 -19.47 -10.82 7.23
N THR A 305 -18.53 -11.40 7.97
CA THR A 305 -18.70 -11.75 9.38
C THR A 305 -18.59 -10.48 10.23
N TYR A 306 -19.69 -10.07 10.86
CA TYR A 306 -19.71 -8.96 11.81
C TYR A 306 -19.27 -9.45 13.20
N HIS A 307 -18.33 -8.76 13.84
CA HIS A 307 -18.05 -8.93 15.27
C HIS A 307 -18.72 -7.77 16.01
N CYS A 308 -19.80 -8.05 16.73
CA CYS A 308 -20.47 -7.07 17.56
C CYS A 308 -19.92 -7.19 18.99
N VAL A 309 -19.31 -6.13 19.52
CA VAL A 309 -18.91 -6.06 20.93
C VAL A 309 -20.06 -5.43 21.69
N GLN A 310 -20.74 -6.19 22.55
CA GLN A 310 -21.73 -5.64 23.47
C GLN A 310 -21.02 -4.93 24.63
N LEU A 311 -21.28 -3.63 24.78
CA LEU A 311 -20.88 -2.84 25.95
C LEU A 311 -22.12 -2.66 26.83
N ILE A 312 -22.18 -3.38 27.96
CA ILE A 312 -23.21 -3.18 28.98
C ILE A 312 -22.70 -2.09 29.93
N THR A 313 -23.29 -0.89 29.86
CA THR A 313 -23.16 0.12 30.93
C THR A 313 -24.35 -0.01 31.86
N LEU A 314 -24.13 -0.53 33.07
CA LEU A 314 -25.09 -0.40 34.17
C LEU A 314 -24.99 1.02 34.72
N ALA A 315 -25.83 1.93 34.23
CA ALA A 315 -25.98 3.25 34.83
C ALA A 315 -27.01 3.17 35.97
N GLY A 316 -26.55 3.19 37.22
CA GLY A 316 -27.41 3.53 38.34
C GLY A 316 -27.88 4.99 38.20
N ALA A 317 -29.17 5.24 38.43
CA ALA A 317 -29.88 6.49 38.11
C ALA A 317 -29.50 7.72 38.96
N SER A 318 -28.25 7.87 39.39
CA SER A 318 -27.82 9.01 40.21
C SER A 318 -26.49 9.65 39.81
N ALA A 319 -25.85 9.24 38.71
CA ALA A 319 -24.55 9.77 38.28
C ALA A 319 -24.54 10.56 36.95
N LEU A 320 -25.70 10.86 36.37
CA LEU A 320 -25.78 11.49 35.03
C LEU A 320 -25.91 13.02 35.02
N ASP A 321 -26.09 13.68 36.16
CA ASP A 321 -26.39 15.12 36.19
C ASP A 321 -25.20 16.06 36.40
N THR A 322 -23.94 15.58 36.43
CA THR A 322 -22.79 16.47 36.67
C THR A 322 -21.52 16.23 35.84
N MET A 323 -21.58 15.50 34.73
CA MET A 323 -20.38 15.31 33.89
C MET A 323 -20.40 16.16 32.61
N PRO A 324 -19.45 17.10 32.42
CA PRO A 324 -19.34 17.87 31.18
C PRO A 324 -18.93 16.98 30.00
N PHE A 325 -19.40 17.34 28.81
CA PHE A 325 -19.36 16.62 27.51
C PHE A 325 -17.97 16.15 26.99
N GLY A 326 -16.89 16.28 27.76
CA GLY A 326 -15.51 15.99 27.35
C GLY A 326 -14.91 14.65 27.82
N THR A 327 -15.56 13.89 28.70
CA THR A 327 -14.88 12.79 29.42
C THR A 327 -15.18 11.38 28.89
N LEU A 328 -16.05 11.24 27.87
CA LEU A 328 -16.38 9.93 27.31
C LEU A 328 -15.29 9.35 26.38
N TRP A 329 -14.37 10.20 25.90
CA TRP A 329 -13.34 9.80 24.93
C TRP A 329 -12.03 9.28 25.56
N LYS A 330 -11.85 9.43 26.89
CA LYS A 330 -10.64 8.94 27.58
C LYS A 330 -10.66 7.44 27.88
N THR A 331 -11.84 6.82 28.00
CA THR A 331 -11.96 5.40 28.38
C THR A 331 -11.84 4.45 27.17
N ILE A 332 -12.07 4.94 25.95
CA ILE A 332 -11.95 4.13 24.71
C ILE A 332 -10.48 4.04 24.24
N GLY A 333 -9.59 4.90 24.74
CA GLY A 333 -8.18 4.99 24.33
C GLY A 333 -7.26 3.85 24.78
N HIS A 334 -7.75 2.86 25.55
CA HIS A 334 -6.89 1.77 26.08
C HIS A 334 -7.07 0.39 25.44
N PHE A 335 -8.02 0.20 24.52
CA PHE A 335 -8.12 -1.06 23.75
C PHE A 335 -7.34 -1.00 22.41
N LYS A 336 -6.02 -0.80 22.50
CA LYS A 336 -5.09 -1.06 21.39
C LYS A 336 -3.89 -1.86 21.90
N SER A 337 -4.12 -3.09 22.35
CA SER A 337 -3.11 -4.16 22.40
C SER A 337 -3.71 -5.41 23.06
N LEU A 338 -4.46 -6.20 22.31
CA LEU A 338 -4.42 -7.67 22.35
C LEU A 338 -4.62 -8.14 20.90
#